data_AF-A0A416RDV8-F1
#
_entry.id   AF-A0A416RDV8-F1
#
_cell.length_a   1.000
_cell.length_b   1.000
_cell.length_c   1.000
_cell.angle_alpha   90.00
_cell.angle_beta   90.00
_cell.angle_gamma   90.00
#
_symmetry.space_group_name_H-M   'P 1'
#
loop_
_entity.id
_entity.type
_entity.pdbx_description
1 polymer ?
#
loop_
_entity_poly.entity_id
_entity_poly.type
_entity_poly.pdbx_seq_one_letter_code
_entity_poly.pdbx_strand_id
1 'polypeptide(L)'
;MDNLRRSWDSWLDTAVGGIRFGYDRRAVQAELSAHLEDKTADLQRIFPDMTPEEAEARALGEMGDAAELRSALAKIHRPWLGYLWLCSKVLIGVLLVLLVGRNLYTDHYYSTGTGNQLWDWDDLPGLSEGCLTGLAGSLVNTYTGEEIYSPGSAPEQLFARSYGGRQDTEVNGQTVSLRRAVLWQGEQGQELFVWFRVQDWRFWERASLDEAWFVVTDSLGNQYHVDRDRSDCVLSKSESGPFFEGWQLYLRGVDPEAEWVRVEYGLTEPSFSFTVDLERG
;
A
#
# COMPACT_ATOMS: atom_id res chain seq x y z
N MET A 1 -37.40 30.29 38.43
CA MET A 1 -36.80 29.34 37.46
C MET A 1 -35.29 29.51 37.36
N ASP A 2 -34.75 30.72 37.11
CA ASP A 2 -33.30 30.94 36.89
C ASP A 2 -32.34 30.53 38.01
N ASN A 3 -32.75 30.63 39.28
CA ASN A 3 -31.87 30.29 40.41
C ASN A 3 -31.73 28.78 40.62
N LEU A 4 -32.76 27.99 40.31
CA LEU A 4 -32.77 26.54 40.50
C LEU A 4 -31.96 25.81 39.41
N ARG A 5 -32.13 26.24 38.15
CA ARG A 5 -31.26 25.77 37.06
C ARG A 5 -29.80 26.15 37.28
N ARG A 6 -29.53 27.36 37.80
CA ARG A 6 -28.17 27.74 38.21
C ARG A 6 -27.61 26.86 39.33
N SER A 7 -28.41 26.46 40.32
CA SER A 7 -27.95 25.54 41.37
C SER A 7 -27.70 24.13 40.82
N TRP A 8 -28.51 23.67 39.87
CA TRP A 8 -28.36 22.40 39.18
C TRP A 8 -27.06 22.34 38.37
N ASP A 9 -26.82 23.33 37.52
CA ASP A 9 -25.60 23.42 36.71
C ASP A 9 -24.35 23.57 37.59
N SER A 10 -24.44 24.39 38.65
CA SER A 10 -23.34 24.58 39.61
C SER A 10 -22.98 23.28 40.34
N TRP A 11 -23.99 22.50 40.74
CA TRP A 11 -23.79 21.21 41.39
C TRP A 11 -23.15 20.20 40.43
N LEU A 12 -23.66 20.10 39.19
CA LEU A 12 -23.10 19.22 38.17
C LEU A 12 -21.63 19.57 37.85
N ASP A 13 -21.32 20.85 37.62
CA ASP A 13 -19.98 21.31 37.29
C ASP A 13 -18.99 21.06 38.45
N THR A 14 -19.47 21.22 39.69
CA THR A 14 -18.71 20.88 40.90
C THR A 14 -18.46 19.37 41.00
N ALA A 15 -19.47 18.54 40.77
CA ALA A 15 -19.37 17.08 40.84
C ALA A 15 -18.40 16.52 39.79
N VAL A 16 -18.50 16.96 38.53
CA VAL A 16 -17.63 16.44 37.44
C VAL A 16 -16.27 17.11 37.38
N GLY A 17 -16.06 18.23 38.08
CA GLY A 17 -14.82 19.01 38.08
C GLY A 17 -13.58 18.27 38.60
N GLY A 18 -13.74 17.05 39.14
CA GLY A 18 -12.66 16.14 39.52
C GLY A 18 -12.10 15.33 38.35
N ILE A 19 -12.86 15.17 37.27
CA ILE A 19 -12.51 14.38 36.09
C ILE A 19 -11.63 15.23 35.17
N ARG A 20 -10.36 14.86 35.02
CA ARG A 20 -9.39 15.61 34.21
C ARG A 20 -9.53 15.37 32.71
N PHE A 21 -9.98 14.18 32.31
CA PHE A 21 -10.15 13.85 30.90
C PHE A 21 -11.49 14.42 30.39
N GLY A 22 -11.42 15.31 29.40
CA GLY A 22 -12.58 16.09 28.97
C GLY A 22 -13.72 15.25 28.37
N TYR A 23 -13.41 14.11 27.73
CA TYR A 23 -14.44 13.22 27.18
C TYR A 23 -15.24 12.54 28.31
N ASP A 24 -14.54 11.91 29.26
CA ASP A 24 -15.18 11.30 30.44
C ASP A 24 -15.99 12.32 31.24
N ARG A 25 -15.46 13.54 31.40
CA ARG A 25 -16.17 14.61 32.12
C ARG A 25 -17.55 14.88 31.50
N ARG A 26 -17.62 14.97 30.16
CA ARG A 26 -18.87 15.21 29.44
C ARG A 26 -19.83 14.03 29.55
N ALA A 27 -19.31 12.80 29.43
CA ALA A 27 -20.12 11.59 29.54
C ALA A 27 -20.76 11.47 30.93
N VAL A 28 -19.96 11.64 31.99
CA VAL A 28 -20.44 11.60 33.38
C VAL A 28 -21.38 12.76 33.68
N GLN A 29 -21.13 13.95 33.15
CA GLN A 29 -22.03 15.10 33.32
C GLN A 29 -23.42 14.82 32.71
N ALA A 30 -23.46 14.23 31.51
CA ALA A 30 -24.71 13.87 30.86
C ALA A 30 -25.47 12.79 31.64
N GLU A 31 -24.76 11.77 32.14
CA GLU A 31 -25.34 10.70 32.96
C GLU A 31 -25.92 11.25 34.28
N LEU A 32 -25.18 12.11 34.98
CA LEU A 32 -25.66 12.74 36.23
C LEU A 32 -26.85 13.65 35.99
N SER A 33 -26.88 14.39 34.87
CA SER A 33 -28.03 15.22 34.50
C SER A 33 -29.27 14.36 34.25
N ALA A 34 -29.13 13.28 33.47
CA ALA A 34 -30.22 12.34 33.20
C ALA A 34 -30.74 11.69 34.49
N HIS A 35 -29.85 11.31 35.40
CA HIS A 35 -30.26 10.71 36.68
C HIS A 35 -31.05 11.69 37.57
N LEU A 36 -30.65 12.96 37.59
CA LEU A 36 -31.38 14.01 38.29
C LEU A 36 -32.77 14.27 37.66
N GLU A 37 -32.86 14.24 36.32
CA GLU A 37 -34.13 14.36 35.59
C GLU A 37 -35.07 13.19 35.92
N ASP A 38 -34.56 11.96 35.91
CA ASP A 38 -35.30 10.75 36.28
C ASP A 38 -35.83 10.84 37.72
N LYS A 39 -34.98 11.25 38.68
CA LYS A 39 -35.40 11.46 40.07
C LYS A 39 -36.49 12.52 40.21
N THR A 40 -36.36 13.62 39.47
CA THR A 40 -37.36 14.70 39.46
C THR A 40 -38.70 14.19 38.94
N ALA A 41 -38.70 13.45 37.83
CA ALA A 41 -39.89 12.86 37.24
C ALA A 41 -40.55 11.82 38.18
N ASP A 42 -39.75 11.01 38.85
CA ASP A 42 -40.25 10.03 39.83
C ASP A 42 -40.92 10.70 41.03
N LEU A 43 -40.33 11.79 41.56
CA LEU A 43 -40.92 12.54 42.67
C LEU A 43 -42.28 13.15 42.29
N GLN A 44 -42.38 13.72 41.09
CA GLN A 44 -43.66 14.25 40.57
C GLN A 44 -44.71 13.15 40.37
N ARG A 45 -44.28 11.95 39.97
CA ARG A 45 -45.18 10.80 39.79
C ARG A 45 -45.71 10.28 41.13
N ILE A 46 -44.87 10.23 42.15
CA ILE A 46 -45.22 9.72 43.49
C ILE A 46 -46.04 10.75 44.28
N PHE A 47 -45.76 12.04 44.10
CA PHE A 47 -46.44 13.15 44.76
C PHE A 47 -47.05 14.09 43.72
N PRO A 48 -48.28 13.83 43.24
CA PRO A 48 -48.92 14.59 42.16
C PRO A 48 -49.15 16.07 42.49
N ASP A 49 -49.23 16.39 43.78
CA ASP A 49 -49.43 17.75 44.28
C ASP A 49 -48.10 18.53 44.43
N MET A 50 -46.95 17.90 44.16
CA MET A 50 -45.62 18.52 44.26
C MET A 50 -45.32 19.34 43.02
N THR A 51 -44.88 20.59 43.23
CA THR A 51 -44.49 21.46 42.11
C THR A 51 -43.18 20.99 41.47
N PRO A 52 -42.94 21.28 40.17
CA PRO A 52 -41.68 20.92 39.52
C PRO A 52 -40.45 21.47 40.21
N GLU A 53 -40.51 22.69 40.73
CA GLU A 53 -39.40 23.32 41.44
C GLU A 53 -39.07 22.63 42.77
N GLU A 54 -40.10 22.17 43.49
CA GLU A 54 -39.92 21.43 44.74
C GLU A 54 -39.36 20.02 44.47
N ALA A 55 -39.79 19.38 43.38
CA ALA A 55 -39.27 18.09 42.95
C ALA A 55 -37.80 18.18 42.54
N GLU A 56 -37.41 19.21 41.76
CA GLU A 56 -36.01 19.47 41.38
C GLU A 56 -35.13 19.76 42.60
N ALA A 57 -35.58 20.63 43.51
CA ALA A 57 -34.84 20.96 44.72
C ALA A 57 -34.64 19.74 45.63
N ARG A 58 -35.66 18.88 45.71
CA ARG A 58 -35.60 17.63 46.49
C ARG A 58 -34.72 16.58 45.82
N ALA A 59 -34.80 16.41 44.50
CA ALA A 59 -33.92 15.54 43.73
C ALA A 59 -32.46 15.95 43.89
N LEU A 60 -32.16 17.26 43.81
CA LEU A 60 -30.82 17.79 44.03
C LEU A 60 -30.34 17.56 45.47
N GLY A 61 -31.20 17.74 46.46
CA GLY A 61 -30.90 17.46 47.87
C GLY A 61 -30.61 15.98 48.14
N GLU A 62 -31.27 15.06 47.43
CA GLU A 62 -31.02 13.62 47.52
C GLU A 62 -29.70 13.18 46.89
N MET A 63 -29.16 13.94 45.93
CA MET A 63 -27.87 13.63 45.30
C MET A 63 -26.67 13.83 46.25
N GLY A 64 -26.86 14.54 47.36
CA GLY A 64 -25.83 14.75 48.37
C GLY A 64 -24.78 15.81 47.99
N ASP A 65 -23.64 15.78 48.67
CA ASP A 65 -22.58 16.77 48.49
C ASP A 65 -21.78 16.54 47.19
N ALA A 66 -21.81 17.55 46.30
CA ALA A 66 -21.06 17.54 45.05
C ALA A 66 -19.54 17.42 45.27
N ALA A 67 -19.00 17.94 46.37
CA ALA A 67 -17.57 17.88 46.65
C ALA A 67 -17.10 16.45 47.01
N GLU A 68 -17.93 15.69 47.73
CA GLU A 68 -17.67 14.28 48.02
C GLU A 68 -17.71 13.44 46.74
N LEU A 69 -18.73 13.65 45.90
CA LEU A 69 -18.87 12.98 44.62
C LEU A 69 -17.69 13.30 43.68
N ARG A 70 -17.25 14.57 43.66
CA ARG A 70 -16.06 15.01 42.93
C ARG A 70 -14.81 14.24 43.33
N SER A 71 -14.59 14.08 44.64
CA SER A 71 -13.44 13.34 45.18
C SER A 71 -13.49 11.86 44.80
N ALA A 72 -14.67 11.25 44.82
CA ALA A 72 -14.87 9.87 44.39
C ALA A 72 -14.61 9.69 42.88
N LEU A 73 -15.21 10.55 42.04
CA LEU A 73 -15.04 10.53 40.59
C LEU A 73 -13.58 10.77 40.18
N ALA A 74 -12.86 11.66 40.86
CA ALA A 74 -11.44 11.91 40.60
C ALA A 74 -10.54 10.69 40.87
N LYS A 75 -10.93 9.80 41.80
CA LYS A 75 -10.19 8.56 42.10
C LYS A 75 -10.42 7.49 41.02
N ILE A 76 -11.65 7.39 40.53
CA ILE A 76 -12.07 6.39 39.55
C ILE A 76 -11.56 6.78 38.15
N HIS A 77 -11.77 8.03 37.74
CA HIS A 77 -11.35 8.53 36.44
C HIS A 77 -9.88 8.93 36.41
N ARG A 78 -9.00 7.92 36.35
CA ARG A 78 -7.58 8.16 36.08
C ARG A 78 -7.38 8.41 34.57
N PRO A 79 -6.90 9.59 34.15
CA PRO A 79 -6.96 10.01 32.75
C PRO A 79 -5.91 9.35 31.83
N TRP A 80 -5.03 8.49 32.37
CA TRP A 80 -3.88 7.95 31.64
C TRP A 80 -4.27 7.01 30.50
N LEU A 81 -5.37 6.26 30.60
CA LEU A 81 -5.86 5.40 29.51
C LEU A 81 -6.31 6.21 28.29
N GLY A 82 -7.02 7.32 28.53
CA GLY A 82 -7.45 8.23 27.47
C GLY A 82 -6.27 8.90 26.76
N TYR A 83 -5.26 9.36 27.53
CA TYR A 83 -4.03 9.90 26.94
C TYR A 83 -3.20 8.83 26.23
N LEU A 84 -3.11 7.61 26.76
CA LEU A 84 -2.40 6.49 26.13
C LEU A 84 -3.02 6.16 24.77
N TRP A 85 -4.34 6.11 24.68
CA TRP A 85 -5.07 5.90 23.43
C TRP A 85 -4.89 7.06 22.43
N LEU A 86 -4.84 8.30 22.90
CA LEU A 86 -4.53 9.44 22.04
C LEU A 86 -3.10 9.36 21.50
N CYS A 87 -2.13 9.04 22.37
CA CYS A 87 -0.74 8.83 22.00
C CYS A 87 -0.59 7.69 20.99
N SER A 88 -1.32 6.58 21.13
CA SER A 88 -1.26 5.48 20.17
C SER A 88 -1.77 5.91 18.79
N LYS A 89 -2.84 6.72 18.71
CA LYS A 89 -3.33 7.26 17.43
C LYS A 89 -2.31 8.18 16.76
N VAL A 90 -1.72 9.10 17.51
CA VAL A 90 -0.69 10.01 16.98
C VAL A 90 0.52 9.21 16.51
N LEU A 91 0.96 8.21 17.28
CA LEU A 91 2.08 7.35 16.92
C LEU A 91 1.80 6.57 15.63
N ILE A 92 0.61 5.99 15.47
CA ILE A 92 0.19 5.32 14.23
C ILE A 92 0.20 6.31 13.06
N GLY A 93 -0.33 7.53 13.23
CA GLY A 93 -0.30 8.56 12.20
C GLY A 93 1.11 8.93 11.77
N VAL A 94 2.03 9.13 12.73
CA VAL A 94 3.44 9.41 12.46
C VAL A 94 4.11 8.22 11.76
N LEU A 95 3.85 6.99 12.20
CA LEU A 95 4.39 5.78 11.56
C LEU A 95 3.90 5.65 10.11
N LEU A 96 2.64 5.92 9.83
CA LEU A 96 2.09 5.90 8.47
C LEU A 96 2.75 6.97 7.59
N VAL A 97 2.91 8.19 8.11
CA VAL A 97 3.61 9.28 7.39
C VAL A 97 5.07 8.93 7.12
N LEU A 98 5.78 8.36 8.10
CA LEU A 98 7.17 7.92 7.92
C LEU A 98 7.27 6.76 6.93
N LEU A 99 6.32 5.83 6.93
CA LEU A 99 6.31 4.70 6.01
C LEU A 99 6.05 5.16 4.59
N VAL A 100 5.03 5.99 4.37
CA VAL A 100 4.74 6.59 3.05
C VAL A 100 5.90 7.49 2.60
N GLY A 101 6.37 8.36 3.50
CA GLY A 101 7.48 9.27 3.23
C GLY A 101 8.79 8.55 2.92
N ARG A 102 9.10 7.45 3.60
CA ARG A 102 10.25 6.60 3.27
C ARG A 102 10.13 6.06 1.84
N ASN A 103 8.98 5.49 1.47
CA ASN A 103 8.78 4.95 0.12
C ASN A 103 8.92 6.05 -0.95
N LEU A 104 8.34 7.23 -0.73
CA LEU A 104 8.46 8.37 -1.65
C LEU A 104 9.89 8.95 -1.71
N TYR A 105 10.59 8.99 -0.58
CA TYR A 105 11.95 9.55 -0.51
C TYR A 105 12.99 8.62 -1.13
N THR A 106 12.85 7.30 -0.94
CA THR A 106 13.75 6.32 -1.58
C THR A 106 13.61 6.33 -3.09
N ASP A 107 12.41 6.62 -3.62
CA ASP A 107 12.13 6.74 -5.04
C ASP A 107 12.86 7.93 -5.70
N HIS A 108 13.09 9.02 -4.97
CA HIS A 108 13.61 10.27 -5.55
C HIS A 108 15.13 10.45 -5.45
N TYR A 109 15.80 9.92 -4.42
CA TYR A 109 17.19 10.34 -4.10
C TYR A 109 18.26 9.27 -4.34
N TYR A 110 17.90 8.00 -4.41
CA TYR A 110 18.83 6.90 -4.67
C TYR A 110 18.35 6.09 -5.88
N SER A 111 18.73 6.54 -7.07
CA SER A 111 18.75 5.72 -8.30
C SER A 111 19.83 4.61 -8.21
N THR A 112 19.80 3.84 -7.12
CA THR A 112 20.63 2.65 -6.94
C THR A 112 19.69 1.46 -6.87
N GLY A 113 19.33 0.94 -8.04
CA GLY A 113 19.05 -0.48 -8.32
C GLY A 113 17.94 -1.21 -7.56
N THR A 114 17.25 -0.58 -6.61
CA THR A 114 16.11 -1.19 -5.93
C THR A 114 14.86 -0.45 -6.36
N GLY A 115 14.24 -0.92 -7.45
CA GLY A 115 13.04 -0.35 -8.05
C GLY A 115 11.80 -0.44 -7.15
N ASN A 116 11.87 0.01 -5.90
CA ASN A 116 10.77 0.04 -4.97
C ASN A 116 9.90 1.28 -5.20
N GLN A 117 8.90 1.16 -6.07
CA GLN A 117 7.98 2.24 -6.40
C GLN A 117 6.64 2.05 -5.67
N LEU A 118 6.08 3.12 -5.11
CA LEU A 118 4.74 3.06 -4.52
C LEU A 118 3.68 2.80 -5.60
N TRP A 119 3.85 3.44 -6.76
CA TRP A 119 3.04 3.26 -7.95
C TRP A 119 3.90 3.51 -9.19
N ASP A 120 3.57 2.85 -10.28
CA ASP A 120 4.26 2.94 -11.57
C ASP A 120 3.59 4.05 -12.38
N TRP A 121 4.31 5.15 -12.52
CA TRP A 121 3.80 6.38 -13.14
C TRP A 121 4.08 6.44 -14.64
N ASP A 122 5.13 5.78 -15.10
CA ASP A 122 5.69 5.92 -16.44
C ASP A 122 5.60 4.64 -17.28
N ASP A 123 5.18 3.52 -16.68
CA ASP A 123 5.12 2.18 -17.30
C ASP A 123 6.46 1.86 -17.97
N LEU A 124 7.55 2.11 -17.24
CA LEU A 124 8.93 1.89 -17.67
C LEU A 124 9.70 1.12 -16.59
N PRO A 125 10.53 0.15 -16.98
CA PRO A 125 11.25 -0.62 -16.00
C PRO A 125 12.50 0.10 -15.49
N GLY A 126 12.80 -0.04 -14.20
CA GLY A 126 14.15 0.19 -13.67
C GLY A 126 15.16 -0.84 -14.21
N LEU A 127 16.37 -0.45 -14.60
CA LEU A 127 17.41 -1.45 -14.91
C LEU A 127 17.94 -2.10 -13.62
N SER A 128 17.85 -3.42 -13.55
CA SER A 128 18.39 -4.19 -12.43
C SER A 128 19.86 -4.56 -12.64
N GLU A 129 20.62 -4.76 -11.56
CA GLU A 129 22.01 -5.25 -11.64
C GLU A 129 22.14 -6.56 -12.41
N GLY A 130 21.15 -7.47 -12.29
CA GLY A 130 21.13 -8.72 -13.04
C GLY A 130 21.01 -8.49 -14.55
N CYS A 131 20.14 -7.58 -14.96
CA CYS A 131 20.05 -7.15 -16.35
C CYS A 131 21.38 -6.53 -16.81
N LEU A 132 21.99 -5.66 -16.00
CA LEU A 132 23.29 -5.04 -16.32
C LEU A 132 24.42 -6.07 -16.51
N THR A 133 24.46 -7.13 -15.69
CA THR A 133 25.43 -8.23 -15.89
C THR A 133 25.17 -8.99 -17.20
N GLY A 134 23.90 -9.16 -17.56
CA GLY A 134 23.47 -9.67 -18.85
C GLY A 134 23.71 -8.70 -20.00
N LEU A 135 23.96 -7.41 -19.76
CA LEU A 135 24.08 -6.42 -20.81
C LEU A 135 25.51 -5.91 -21.05
N ALA A 136 26.52 -6.65 -20.59
CA ALA A 136 27.91 -6.32 -20.84
C ALA A 136 28.15 -6.03 -22.34
N GLY A 137 28.40 -4.76 -22.70
CA GLY A 137 28.49 -4.31 -24.09
C GLY A 137 28.20 -2.81 -24.27
N SER A 138 28.07 -2.37 -25.53
CA SER A 138 27.87 -0.96 -25.89
C SER A 138 26.54 -0.38 -25.38
N LEU A 139 25.46 -1.18 -25.32
CA LEU A 139 24.11 -0.69 -25.00
C LEU A 139 23.99 -0.10 -23.59
N VAL A 140 24.50 -0.77 -22.54
CA VAL A 140 24.45 -0.26 -21.16
C VAL A 140 25.35 0.94 -20.91
N ASN A 141 26.42 1.08 -21.69
CA ASN A 141 27.31 2.23 -21.58
C ASN A 141 26.74 3.46 -22.29
N THR A 142 25.75 3.28 -23.17
CA THR A 142 25.26 4.32 -24.07
C THR A 142 23.83 4.76 -23.72
N TYR A 143 22.98 3.83 -23.29
CA TYR A 143 21.55 4.07 -23.07
C TYR A 143 21.14 3.81 -21.62
N THR A 144 20.27 4.67 -21.11
CA THR A 144 19.57 4.47 -19.83
C THR A 144 18.47 3.41 -19.96
N GLY A 145 17.96 2.91 -18.82
CA GLY A 145 16.87 1.93 -18.80
C GLY A 145 15.62 2.40 -19.53
N GLU A 146 15.25 3.66 -19.32
CA GLU A 146 14.14 4.29 -20.02
C GLU A 146 14.37 4.32 -21.54
N GLU A 147 15.56 4.67 -22.00
CA GLU A 147 15.91 4.72 -23.43
C GLU A 147 15.94 3.33 -24.08
N ILE A 148 16.33 2.29 -23.34
CA ILE A 148 16.33 0.91 -23.83
C ILE A 148 14.91 0.44 -24.17
N TYR A 149 13.91 0.80 -23.35
CA TYR A 149 12.52 0.34 -23.49
C TYR A 149 11.59 1.33 -24.20
N SER A 150 12.10 2.49 -24.58
CA SER A 150 11.33 3.53 -25.27
C SER A 150 11.66 3.58 -26.75
N PRO A 151 10.69 3.86 -27.64
CA PRO A 151 10.97 4.10 -29.05
C PRO A 151 11.95 5.27 -29.21
N GLY A 152 13.08 5.00 -29.83
CA GLY A 152 14.16 5.94 -30.07
C GLY A 152 14.51 6.04 -31.55
N SER A 153 15.40 6.99 -31.88
CA SER A 153 15.96 7.14 -33.23
C SER A 153 17.32 6.47 -33.37
N ALA A 154 17.72 5.62 -32.41
CA ALA A 154 18.96 4.87 -32.46
C ALA A 154 18.92 3.89 -33.64
N PRO A 155 19.88 3.92 -34.59
CA PRO A 155 19.86 3.03 -35.75
C PRO A 155 19.99 1.55 -35.39
N GLU A 156 20.56 1.25 -34.23
CA GLU A 156 20.63 -0.08 -33.65
C GLU A 156 19.31 -0.54 -33.00
N GLN A 157 18.33 0.34 -32.75
CA GLN A 157 17.02 -0.10 -32.25
C GLN A 157 16.17 -0.56 -33.43
N LEU A 158 15.96 -1.88 -33.54
CA LEU A 158 15.22 -2.49 -34.65
C LEU A 158 13.71 -2.31 -34.48
N PHE A 159 13.18 -2.45 -33.27
CA PHE A 159 11.83 -2.03 -32.91
C PHE A 159 11.68 -1.83 -31.41
N ALA A 160 10.71 -1.02 -31.00
CA ALA A 160 10.22 -0.92 -29.63
C ALA A 160 8.68 -1.01 -29.61
N ARG A 161 8.12 -1.92 -28.80
CA ARG A 161 6.67 -2.14 -28.71
C ARG A 161 6.18 -2.07 -27.28
N SER A 162 5.05 -1.41 -27.09
CA SER A 162 4.23 -1.51 -25.89
C SER A 162 3.02 -2.38 -26.16
N TYR A 163 2.72 -3.27 -25.22
CA TYR A 163 1.61 -4.22 -25.31
C TYR A 163 0.38 -3.75 -24.53
N GLY A 164 0.54 -2.83 -23.57
CA GLY A 164 -0.57 -2.16 -22.89
C GLY A 164 -1.64 -3.10 -22.31
N GLY A 165 -1.25 -4.29 -21.88
CA GLY A 165 -2.14 -5.32 -21.34
C GLY A 165 -2.80 -6.25 -22.36
N ARG A 166 -2.39 -6.23 -23.64
CA ARG A 166 -2.95 -7.11 -24.69
C ARG A 166 -2.68 -8.61 -24.48
N GLN A 167 -1.71 -8.96 -23.65
CA GLN A 167 -1.37 -10.35 -23.31
C GLN A 167 -1.42 -10.56 -21.79
N ASP A 168 -2.48 -10.06 -21.16
CA ASP A 168 -2.72 -10.27 -19.73
C ASP A 168 -3.27 -11.69 -19.48
N THR A 169 -2.64 -12.39 -18.55
CA THR A 169 -3.06 -13.74 -18.11
C THR A 169 -3.26 -13.74 -16.61
N GLU A 170 -4.40 -14.25 -16.15
CA GLU A 170 -4.67 -14.43 -14.73
C GLU A 170 -4.21 -15.82 -14.27
N VAL A 171 -3.28 -15.85 -13.30
CA VAL A 171 -2.70 -17.07 -12.74
C VAL A 171 -2.80 -17.01 -11.22
N ASN A 172 -3.54 -17.93 -10.61
CA ASN A 172 -3.70 -18.00 -9.14
C ASN A 172 -4.12 -16.68 -8.46
N GLY A 173 -4.90 -15.84 -9.15
CA GLY A 173 -5.35 -14.53 -8.65
C GLY A 173 -4.33 -13.40 -8.83
N GLN A 174 -3.25 -13.65 -9.57
CA GLN A 174 -2.26 -12.66 -10.00
C GLN A 174 -2.46 -12.36 -11.49
N THR A 175 -2.26 -11.12 -11.91
CA THR A 175 -2.29 -10.74 -13.32
C THR A 175 -0.87 -10.63 -13.85
N VAL A 176 -0.51 -11.48 -14.80
CA VAL A 176 0.76 -11.41 -15.52
C VAL A 176 0.54 -10.68 -16.83
N SER A 177 1.27 -9.59 -17.04
CA SER A 177 1.10 -8.68 -18.17
C SER A 177 2.41 -8.48 -18.90
N LEU A 178 2.48 -8.85 -20.18
CA LEU A 178 3.53 -8.35 -21.05
C LEU A 178 3.33 -6.84 -21.25
N ARG A 179 4.35 -6.04 -20.92
CA ARG A 179 4.26 -4.58 -20.98
C ARG A 179 5.00 -4.03 -22.18
N ARG A 180 6.27 -4.41 -22.35
CA ARG A 180 7.11 -3.92 -23.45
C ARG A 180 8.05 -4.99 -23.98
N ALA A 181 8.37 -4.90 -25.26
CA ALA A 181 9.46 -5.65 -25.86
C ALA A 181 10.22 -4.77 -26.86
N VAL A 182 11.54 -4.83 -26.84
CA VAL A 182 12.42 -4.04 -27.70
C VAL A 182 13.52 -4.93 -28.25
N LEU A 183 13.77 -4.84 -29.55
CA LEU A 183 14.83 -5.56 -30.23
C LEU A 183 15.92 -4.57 -30.64
N TRP A 184 17.15 -4.88 -30.26
CA TRP A 184 18.33 -4.10 -30.57
C TRP A 184 19.29 -4.93 -31.44
N GLN A 185 20.05 -4.25 -32.28
CA GLN A 185 21.19 -4.78 -33.00
C GLN A 185 22.45 -4.51 -32.19
N GLY A 186 22.86 -5.47 -31.38
CA GLY A 186 24.11 -5.43 -30.63
C GLY A 186 25.33 -5.78 -31.48
N GLU A 187 26.50 -5.75 -30.84
CA GLU A 187 27.78 -6.11 -31.47
C GLU A 187 27.88 -7.61 -31.79
N GLN A 188 27.21 -8.46 -30.99
CA GLN A 188 27.28 -9.92 -31.11
C GLN A 188 26.06 -10.55 -31.79
N GLY A 189 25.07 -9.75 -32.20
CA GLY A 189 23.83 -10.24 -32.81
C GLY A 189 22.62 -9.39 -32.42
N GLN A 190 21.43 -9.91 -32.68
CA GLN A 190 20.22 -9.27 -32.20
C GLN A 190 20.00 -9.59 -30.71
N GLU A 191 19.60 -8.58 -29.96
CA GLU A 191 19.42 -8.63 -28.51
C GLU A 191 17.98 -8.20 -28.20
N LEU A 192 17.22 -9.08 -27.55
CA LEU A 192 15.81 -8.85 -27.24
C LEU A 192 15.63 -8.57 -25.76
N PHE A 193 14.95 -7.47 -25.47
CA PHE A 193 14.58 -7.04 -24.14
C PHE A 193 13.09 -7.20 -23.99
N VAL A 194 12.66 -7.97 -23.00
CA VAL A 194 11.24 -8.19 -22.69
C VAL A 194 10.99 -7.80 -21.26
N TRP A 195 10.03 -6.91 -21.07
CA TRP A 195 9.60 -6.48 -19.75
C TRP A 195 8.13 -6.85 -19.54
N PHE A 196 7.90 -7.61 -18.48
CA PHE A 196 6.58 -8.04 -18.05
C PHE A 196 6.40 -7.79 -16.55
N ARG A 197 5.15 -7.76 -16.13
CA ARG A 197 4.76 -7.41 -14.77
C ARG A 197 3.84 -8.45 -14.20
N VAL A 198 4.04 -8.77 -12.93
CA VAL A 198 3.12 -9.59 -12.14
C VAL A 198 2.43 -8.67 -11.15
N GLN A 199 1.12 -8.50 -11.27
CA GLN A 199 0.30 -7.71 -10.36
C GLN A 199 -0.43 -8.64 -9.38
N ASP A 200 -0.38 -8.30 -8.10
CA ASP A 200 -1.04 -9.07 -7.05
C ASP A 200 -1.51 -8.15 -5.91
N TRP A 201 -2.75 -8.34 -5.47
CA TRP A 201 -3.31 -7.67 -4.30
C TRP A 201 -2.87 -8.31 -2.98
N ARG A 202 -2.40 -9.56 -3.02
CA ARG A 202 -1.85 -10.32 -1.89
C ARG A 202 -0.40 -9.92 -1.68
N PHE A 203 -0.16 -8.66 -1.36
CA PHE A 203 1.19 -8.12 -1.11
C PHE A 203 1.97 -8.86 0.01
N TRP A 204 1.28 -9.68 0.81
CA TRP A 204 1.83 -10.55 1.84
C TRP A 204 2.27 -11.95 1.33
N GLU A 205 1.91 -12.33 0.11
CA GLU A 205 2.29 -13.57 -0.58
C GLU A 205 3.07 -13.21 -1.85
N ARG A 206 4.28 -12.67 -1.69
CA ARG A 206 5.14 -12.35 -2.84
C ARG A 206 5.60 -13.65 -3.51
N ALA A 207 5.03 -13.95 -4.67
CA ALA A 207 5.50 -15.04 -5.51
C ALA A 207 6.88 -14.70 -6.06
N SER A 208 7.85 -15.60 -5.89
CA SER A 208 9.11 -15.57 -6.62
C SER A 208 8.93 -16.39 -7.89
N LEU A 209 9.38 -15.85 -9.02
CA LEU A 209 9.52 -16.65 -10.23
C LEU A 209 10.81 -17.47 -10.13
N ASP A 210 10.77 -18.73 -10.56
CA ASP A 210 11.93 -19.60 -10.64
C ASP A 210 12.47 -19.60 -12.09
N GLU A 211 13.74 -19.27 -12.26
CA GLU A 211 14.43 -19.24 -13.55
C GLU A 211 14.30 -20.59 -14.28
N ALA A 212 14.36 -21.71 -13.55
CA ALA A 212 14.32 -23.04 -14.13
C ALA A 212 12.96 -23.42 -14.75
N TRP A 213 11.91 -22.64 -14.49
CA TRP A 213 10.56 -22.90 -15.00
C TRP A 213 10.28 -22.09 -16.27
N PHE A 214 11.22 -21.26 -16.71
CA PHE A 214 11.11 -20.56 -17.98
C PHE A 214 11.59 -21.43 -19.13
N VAL A 215 10.77 -21.48 -20.18
CA VAL A 215 11.14 -22.01 -21.48
C VAL A 215 10.99 -20.89 -22.49
N VAL A 216 12.10 -20.53 -23.14
CA VAL A 216 12.13 -19.46 -24.13
C VAL A 216 12.51 -20.08 -25.46
N THR A 217 11.67 -19.90 -26.48
CA THR A 217 11.84 -20.55 -27.79
C THR A 217 11.50 -19.58 -28.90
N ASP A 218 12.27 -19.60 -29.99
CA ASP A 218 11.95 -18.83 -31.19
C ASP A 218 11.20 -19.65 -32.26
N SER A 219 10.80 -19.00 -33.34
CA SER A 219 10.08 -19.62 -34.45
C SER A 219 10.86 -20.68 -35.22
N LEU A 220 12.19 -20.71 -35.09
CA LEU A 220 13.07 -21.70 -35.71
C LEU A 220 13.28 -22.92 -34.81
N GLY A 221 12.80 -22.86 -33.57
CA GLY A 221 12.94 -23.90 -32.57
C GLY A 221 14.23 -23.80 -31.75
N ASN A 222 14.98 -22.70 -31.85
CA ASN A 222 16.10 -22.46 -30.95
C ASN A 222 15.55 -22.18 -29.54
N GLN A 223 16.20 -22.75 -28.54
CA GLN A 223 15.84 -22.54 -27.14
C GLN A 223 16.90 -21.69 -26.46
N TYR A 224 16.43 -20.71 -25.69
CA TYR A 224 17.28 -19.82 -24.90
C TYR A 224 17.12 -20.21 -23.44
N HIS A 225 18.21 -20.60 -22.80
CA HIS A 225 18.17 -21.08 -21.42
C HIS A 225 18.26 -19.90 -20.44
N VAL A 226 17.26 -19.79 -19.58
CA VAL A 226 17.30 -18.82 -18.48
C VAL A 226 18.22 -19.38 -17.40
N ASP A 227 19.42 -18.83 -17.30
CA ASP A 227 20.43 -19.23 -16.32
C ASP A 227 21.19 -17.99 -15.85
N ARG A 228 21.41 -17.90 -14.54
CA ARG A 228 22.23 -16.85 -13.93
C ARG A 228 23.69 -16.90 -14.37
N ASP A 229 24.19 -18.08 -14.76
CA ASP A 229 25.59 -18.34 -15.07
C ASP A 229 25.88 -18.61 -16.57
N ARG A 230 24.84 -18.82 -17.41
CA ARG A 230 24.98 -19.08 -18.86
C ARG A 230 24.23 -18.04 -19.69
N SER A 231 24.94 -17.42 -20.61
CA SER A 231 24.71 -16.03 -21.00
C SER A 231 23.88 -15.79 -22.28
N ASP A 232 22.92 -16.65 -22.60
CA ASP A 232 21.98 -16.48 -23.73
C ASP A 232 20.63 -15.92 -23.31
N CYS A 233 20.15 -16.19 -22.09
CA CYS A 233 18.97 -15.52 -21.52
C CYS A 233 19.12 -15.20 -20.03
N VAL A 234 18.93 -13.93 -19.67
CA VAL A 234 19.03 -13.44 -18.28
C VAL A 234 17.68 -12.92 -17.81
N LEU A 235 17.18 -13.52 -16.72
CA LEU A 235 16.01 -13.02 -16.00
C LEU A 235 16.46 -12.18 -14.80
N SER A 236 15.79 -11.05 -14.58
CA SER A 236 16.08 -10.21 -13.43
C SER A 236 14.87 -9.40 -12.99
N LYS A 237 14.79 -9.13 -11.69
CA LYS A 237 13.75 -8.27 -11.13
C LYS A 237 14.14 -6.81 -11.30
N SER A 238 13.35 -6.04 -12.07
CA SER A 238 13.59 -4.61 -12.30
C SER A 238 13.09 -3.73 -11.17
N GLU A 239 11.90 -4.05 -10.68
CA GLU A 239 11.15 -3.20 -9.77
C GLU A 239 10.13 -4.00 -8.97
N SER A 240 9.64 -3.40 -7.90
CA SER A 240 8.48 -3.87 -7.16
C SER A 240 7.74 -2.71 -6.52
N GLY A 241 6.43 -2.84 -6.43
CA GLY A 241 5.61 -2.01 -5.60
C GLY A 241 4.86 -2.82 -4.56
N PRO A 242 3.92 -2.17 -3.85
CA PRO A 242 3.04 -2.87 -2.94
C PRO A 242 2.17 -3.90 -3.66
N PHE A 243 1.79 -3.66 -4.93
CA PHE A 243 0.82 -4.49 -5.65
C PHE A 243 1.36 -5.09 -6.95
N PHE A 244 2.68 -5.04 -7.15
CA PHE A 244 3.28 -5.56 -8.37
C PHE A 244 4.76 -5.86 -8.23
N GLU A 245 5.27 -6.69 -9.14
CA GLU A 245 6.69 -6.89 -9.40
C GLU A 245 6.96 -6.84 -10.90
N GLY A 246 8.00 -6.11 -11.30
CA GLY A 246 8.45 -6.02 -12.69
C GLY A 246 9.65 -6.94 -12.92
N TRP A 247 9.63 -7.62 -14.06
CA TRP A 247 10.63 -8.60 -14.45
C TRP A 247 11.15 -8.30 -15.85
N GLN A 248 12.46 -8.31 -16.00
CA GLN A 248 13.18 -8.13 -17.26
C GLN A 248 13.78 -9.45 -17.67
N LEU A 249 13.46 -9.86 -18.90
CA LEU A 249 14.10 -10.96 -19.59
C LEU A 249 14.93 -10.39 -20.73
N TYR A 250 16.20 -10.73 -20.78
CA TYR A 250 17.13 -10.26 -21.80
C TYR A 250 17.73 -11.45 -22.54
N LEU A 251 17.55 -11.50 -23.85
CA LEU A 251 18.06 -12.56 -24.72
C LEU A 251 19.21 -12.02 -25.57
N ARG A 252 20.28 -12.81 -25.69
CA ARG A 252 21.39 -12.56 -26.61
C ARG A 252 21.37 -13.50 -27.80
N GLY A 253 21.79 -12.99 -28.94
CA GLY A 253 22.00 -13.81 -30.12
C GLY A 253 20.69 -14.34 -30.69
N VAL A 254 19.63 -13.55 -30.62
CA VAL A 254 18.36 -13.88 -31.28
C VAL A 254 18.60 -14.02 -32.77
N ASP A 255 18.12 -15.11 -33.36
CA ASP A 255 18.30 -15.37 -34.78
C ASP A 255 17.58 -14.29 -35.62
N PRO A 256 18.27 -13.59 -36.54
CA PRO A 256 17.65 -12.59 -37.39
C PRO A 256 16.52 -13.10 -38.29
N GLU A 257 16.46 -14.41 -38.55
CA GLU A 257 15.40 -15.06 -39.31
C GLU A 257 14.20 -15.48 -38.44
N ALA A 258 14.30 -15.33 -37.10
CA ALA A 258 13.18 -15.62 -36.22
C ALA A 258 12.05 -14.59 -36.38
N GLU A 259 10.82 -15.08 -36.56
CA GLU A 259 9.61 -14.27 -36.72
C GLU A 259 8.97 -13.94 -35.37
N TRP A 260 9.15 -14.79 -34.37
CA TRP A 260 8.62 -14.61 -33.02
C TRP A 260 9.51 -15.27 -31.97
N VAL A 261 9.45 -14.76 -30.75
CA VAL A 261 9.97 -15.40 -29.54
C VAL A 261 8.83 -15.61 -28.57
N ARG A 262 8.69 -16.83 -28.07
CA ARG A 262 7.72 -17.19 -27.04
C ARG A 262 8.42 -17.45 -25.72
N VAL A 263 7.88 -16.86 -24.67
CA VAL A 263 8.28 -17.10 -23.30
C VAL A 263 7.15 -17.82 -22.59
N GLU A 264 7.46 -18.98 -22.04
CA GLU A 264 6.54 -19.82 -21.29
C GLU A 264 7.06 -20.00 -19.88
N TYR A 265 6.17 -19.98 -18.89
CA TYR A 265 6.50 -20.20 -17.48
C TYR A 265 5.66 -21.33 -16.89
N GLY A 266 6.29 -22.41 -16.46
CA GLY A 266 5.61 -23.53 -15.81
C GLY A 266 6.49 -24.78 -15.66
N LEU A 267 6.10 -25.67 -14.75
CA LEU A 267 6.84 -26.89 -14.42
C LEU A 267 6.61 -28.03 -15.41
N THR A 268 5.33 -28.24 -15.79
CA THR A 268 4.91 -29.33 -16.70
C THR A 268 4.02 -28.80 -17.83
N GLU A 269 3.13 -27.87 -17.50
CA GLU A 269 2.33 -27.10 -18.43
C GLU A 269 2.55 -25.62 -18.14
N PRO A 270 2.55 -24.75 -19.17
CA PRO A 270 2.74 -23.32 -18.98
C PRO A 270 1.57 -22.73 -18.17
N SER A 271 1.90 -22.13 -17.04
CA SER A 271 0.96 -21.34 -16.22
C SER A 271 0.62 -20.02 -16.91
N PHE A 272 1.60 -19.40 -17.56
CA PHE A 272 1.38 -18.31 -18.50
C PHE A 272 2.38 -18.40 -19.65
N SER A 273 2.03 -17.74 -20.75
CA SER A 273 2.90 -17.59 -21.91
C SER A 273 2.63 -16.25 -22.57
N PHE A 274 3.67 -15.61 -23.10
CA PHE A 274 3.53 -14.47 -23.99
C PHE A 274 4.42 -14.65 -25.23
N THR A 275 3.94 -14.12 -26.35
CA THR A 275 4.64 -14.16 -27.64
C THR A 275 5.01 -12.75 -28.06
N VAL A 276 6.28 -12.56 -28.38
CA VAL A 276 6.85 -11.32 -28.91
C VAL A 276 7.09 -11.53 -30.40
N ASP A 277 6.31 -10.87 -31.23
CA ASP A 277 6.53 -10.87 -32.66
C ASP A 277 7.79 -10.04 -32.97
N LEU A 278 8.71 -10.60 -33.75
CA LEU A 278 9.98 -10.00 -34.15
C LEU A 278 9.93 -9.36 -35.54
N GLU A 279 8.89 -9.64 -36.32
CA GLU A 279 8.70 -9.05 -37.65
C GLU A 279 8.89 -7.53 -37.59
N ARG A 280 9.80 -7.00 -38.43
CA ARG A 280 10.03 -5.57 -38.57
C ARG A 280 8.83 -4.97 -39.29
N GLY A 281 7.90 -4.41 -38.53
CA GLY A 281 6.75 -3.66 -39.04
C GLY A 281 7.15 -2.42 -39.82
#